data_AF-A0A183H6U9-F1
#
_entry.id   AF-A0A183H6U9-F1
#
_cell.length_a   1.000
_cell.length_b   1.000
_cell.length_c   1.000
_cell.angle_alpha   90.00
_cell.angle_beta   90.00
_cell.angle_gamma   90.00
#
_symmetry.space_group_name_H-M   'P 1'
#
loop_
_entity.id
_entity.type
_entity.pdbx_description
1 polymer ?
#
loop_
_entity_poly.entity_id
_entity_poly.type
_entity_poly.pdbx_seq_one_letter_code
_entity_poly.pdbx_strand_id
1 'polypeptide(L)'
;MSSRFVWDRNIFIPSGGLRRVSSMFQYLRYKKMAQEELLEVLQRTSSLNPNDQTLALDYLRRACVTNFPEFTKQLSTILATPSYSNFVRQAAGLQLKNVLVAKEDATKNEYLTRWLALPIDVREFVKQNVVRTLGTEPFRPSIAAQCVAAIACAEIPSQVDFLIKFDLRMWPDVITHLKDSVIATNNSEILREASLEALGYICQDICGSLLERESNQILTAIVHGLRKDEPSNHIRLAAANAMLNSIEFTKHNFSREVFSFFQNSYKIQI
;
A
#
# COMPACT_ATOMS: atom_id res chain seq x y z
N MET A 1 -10.00 9.44 47.07
CA MET A 1 -11.38 9.83 46.73
C MET A 1 -11.56 9.68 45.23
N SER A 2 -12.47 8.80 44.85
CA SER A 2 -12.74 8.34 43.47
C SER A 2 -13.65 9.33 42.75
N SER A 3 -13.33 9.69 41.50
CA SER A 3 -14.27 10.32 40.58
C SER A 3 -14.43 9.45 39.33
N ARG A 4 -15.51 8.66 39.33
CA ARG A 4 -16.02 7.93 38.18
C ARG A 4 -16.63 8.92 37.18
N PHE A 5 -16.13 8.93 35.95
CA PHE A 5 -16.85 9.49 34.81
C PHE A 5 -17.98 8.53 34.42
N VAL A 6 -19.22 8.95 34.68
CA VAL A 6 -20.44 8.26 34.25
C VAL A 6 -20.77 8.76 32.84
N TRP A 7 -20.79 7.86 31.87
CA TRP A 7 -21.26 8.12 30.52
C TRP A 7 -22.77 7.95 30.49
N ASP A 8 -23.51 9.05 30.49
CA ASP A 8 -24.96 8.99 30.34
C ASP A 8 -25.34 8.91 28.85
N ARG A 9 -25.85 7.74 28.45
CA ARG A 9 -26.45 7.50 27.13
C ARG A 9 -27.84 8.10 27.14
N ASN A 10 -28.04 9.27 26.50
CA ASN A 10 -29.37 9.67 26.04
C ASN A 10 -29.26 10.63 24.84
N ILE A 11 -29.24 10.06 23.63
CA ILE A 11 -29.45 10.79 22.39
C ILE A 11 -30.97 10.98 22.23
N PHE A 12 -31.48 12.14 22.64
CA PHE A 12 -32.83 12.58 22.35
C PHE A 12 -32.81 13.36 21.02
N ILE A 13 -33.54 12.88 20.00
CA ILE A 13 -33.67 13.52 18.68
C ILE A 13 -35.03 14.23 18.61
N PRO A 14 -35.08 15.56 18.44
CA PRO A 14 -36.23 16.22 17.84
C PRO A 14 -35.92 16.71 16.43
N SER A 15 -36.93 16.55 15.60
CA SER A 15 -37.10 16.79 14.16
C SER A 15 -36.72 18.20 13.69
N GLY A 16 -36.25 18.30 12.44
CA GLY A 16 -36.34 19.53 11.63
C GLY A 16 -35.03 20.05 11.05
N GLY A 17 -34.80 19.78 9.76
CA GLY A 17 -34.09 20.59 8.74
C GLY A 17 -32.71 21.22 9.03
N LEU A 18 -32.56 22.03 10.08
CA LEU A 18 -31.36 22.84 10.34
C LEU A 18 -30.27 22.14 11.17
N ARG A 19 -30.56 21.03 11.88
CA ARG A 19 -29.57 20.35 12.73
C ARG A 19 -28.51 19.54 11.98
N ARG A 20 -28.81 19.06 10.75
CA ARG A 20 -27.89 18.20 9.98
C ARG A 20 -26.60 18.91 9.59
N VAL A 21 -26.66 20.21 9.31
CA VAL A 21 -25.47 20.98 8.94
C VAL A 21 -24.58 21.20 10.16
N SER A 22 -25.16 21.53 11.32
CA SER A 22 -24.44 21.67 12.60
C SER A 22 -23.78 20.37 13.06
N SER A 23 -24.44 19.21 12.91
CA SER A 23 -23.85 17.92 13.26
C SER A 23 -22.73 17.51 12.30
N MET A 24 -22.86 17.85 11.01
CA MET A 24 -21.80 17.58 10.02
C MET A 24 -20.57 18.46 10.29
N PHE A 25 -20.74 19.74 10.62
CA PHE A 25 -19.63 20.60 11.02
C PHE A 25 -18.94 20.13 12.30
N GLN A 26 -19.72 19.69 13.31
CA GLN A 26 -19.16 19.13 14.54
C GLN A 26 -18.35 17.85 14.27
N TYR A 27 -18.88 16.97 13.41
CA TYR A 27 -18.22 15.73 12.99
C TYR A 27 -16.94 15.98 12.21
N LEU A 28 -16.96 16.92 11.27
CA LEU A 28 -15.77 17.33 10.51
C LEU A 28 -14.72 17.95 11.43
N ARG A 29 -15.13 18.76 12.41
CA ARG A 29 -14.24 19.33 13.42
C ARG A 29 -13.63 18.24 14.31
N TYR A 30 -14.42 17.28 14.77
CA TYR A 30 -13.93 16.14 15.53
C TYR A 30 -12.90 15.33 14.73
N LYS A 31 -13.19 15.02 13.46
CA LYS A 31 -12.23 14.33 12.58
C LYS A 31 -10.94 15.10 12.39
N LYS A 32 -11.03 16.42 12.20
CA LYS A 32 -9.86 17.27 12.06
C LYS A 32 -8.99 17.26 13.32
N MET A 33 -9.60 17.37 14.51
CA MET A 33 -8.88 17.30 15.78
C MET A 33 -8.23 15.93 16.01
N ALA A 34 -8.91 14.83 15.67
CA ALA A 34 -8.34 13.50 15.77
C ALA A 34 -7.13 13.31 14.83
N GLN A 35 -7.18 13.88 13.62
CA GLN A 35 -6.06 13.86 12.69
C GLN A 35 -4.88 14.71 13.18
N GLU A 36 -5.14 15.87 13.79
CA GLU A 36 -4.11 16.71 14.40
C GLU A 36 -3.41 16.00 15.58
N GLU A 37 -4.17 15.31 16.42
CA GLU A 37 -3.62 14.48 17.51
C GLU A 37 -2.76 13.34 16.95
N LEU A 38 -3.22 12.65 15.90
CA LEU A 38 -2.45 11.58 15.25
C LEU A 38 -1.13 12.10 14.66
N LEU A 39 -1.11 13.30 14.07
CA LEU A 39 0.11 13.92 13.56
C LEU A 39 1.14 14.16 14.68
N GLU A 40 0.70 14.69 15.82
CA GLU A 40 1.56 14.92 16.98
C GLU A 40 2.11 13.60 17.56
N VAL A 41 1.25 12.58 17.64
CA VAL A 41 1.65 11.24 18.08
C VAL A 41 2.70 10.63 17.14
N LEU A 42 2.51 10.73 15.83
CA LEU A 42 3.47 10.24 14.84
C LEU A 42 4.82 10.94 14.97
N GLN A 43 4.84 12.26 15.21
CA GLN A 43 6.07 13.02 15.48
C GLN A 43 6.81 12.49 16.71
N ARG A 44 6.09 12.10 17.77
CA ARG A 44 6.67 11.58 19.01
C ARG A 44 7.26 10.18 18.90
N THR A 45 6.97 9.42 17.83
CA THR A 45 7.53 8.07 17.66
C THR A 45 9.04 8.02 17.51
N SER A 46 9.70 9.14 17.15
CA SER A 46 11.16 9.27 17.12
C SER A 46 11.70 10.17 18.24
N SER A 47 10.91 10.44 19.29
CA SER A 47 11.40 11.22 20.43
C SER A 47 12.61 10.50 21.05
N LEU A 48 13.63 11.28 21.42
CA LEU A 48 14.79 10.77 22.17
C LEU A 48 14.42 10.39 23.61
N ASN A 49 13.24 10.81 24.07
CA ASN A 49 12.69 10.42 25.37
C ASN A 49 11.92 9.08 25.25
N PRO A 50 12.37 8.01 25.92
CA PRO A 50 11.72 6.70 25.85
C PRO A 50 10.27 6.71 26.34
N ASN A 51 9.92 7.59 27.28
CA ASN A 51 8.56 7.68 27.81
C ASN A 51 7.59 8.25 26.74
N ASP A 52 8.01 9.30 26.03
CA ASP A 52 7.20 9.89 24.97
C ASP A 52 6.99 8.92 23.80
N GLN A 53 8.02 8.16 23.45
CA GLN A 53 7.93 7.11 22.44
C GLN A 53 6.96 6.00 22.87
N THR A 54 7.04 5.55 24.13
CA THR A 54 6.15 4.52 24.67
C THR A 54 4.69 4.98 24.65
N LEU A 55 4.42 6.20 25.11
CA LEU A 55 3.08 6.80 25.09
C LEU A 55 2.53 6.94 23.67
N ALA A 56 3.38 7.34 22.71
CA ALA A 56 3.00 7.43 21.30
C ALA A 56 2.63 6.07 20.72
N LEU A 57 3.44 5.04 20.96
CA LEU A 57 3.18 3.68 20.49
C LEU A 57 1.92 3.09 21.13
N ASP A 58 1.70 3.32 22.43
CA ASP A 58 0.48 2.87 23.12
C ASP A 58 -0.78 3.59 22.62
N TYR A 59 -0.67 4.88 22.25
CA TYR A 59 -1.77 5.56 21.56
C TYR A 59 -2.07 4.91 20.22
N LEU A 60 -1.06 4.66 19.38
CA LEU A 60 -1.23 4.06 18.05
C LEU A 60 -1.85 2.65 18.13
N ARG A 61 -1.43 1.83 19.10
CA ARG A 61 -2.05 0.51 19.33
C ARG A 61 -3.52 0.64 19.73
N ARG A 62 -3.85 1.55 20.64
CA ARG A 62 -5.25 1.79 21.07
C ARG A 62 -6.12 2.30 19.92
N ALA A 63 -5.61 3.22 19.11
CA ALA A 63 -6.32 3.75 17.94
C ALA A 63 -6.62 2.64 16.92
N CYS A 64 -5.64 1.77 16.65
CA CYS A 64 -5.79 0.61 15.77
C CYS A 64 -6.92 -0.33 16.22
N VAL A 65 -7.02 -0.62 17.53
CA VAL A 65 -8.07 -1.50 18.09
C VAL A 65 -9.43 -0.81 18.16
N THR A 66 -9.46 0.49 18.46
CA THR A 66 -10.71 1.22 18.70
C THR A 66 -11.50 1.44 17.41
N ASN A 67 -10.84 1.83 16.33
CA ASN A 67 -11.48 2.05 15.03
C ASN A 67 -10.49 1.83 13.88
N PHE A 68 -10.25 0.56 13.58
CA PHE A 68 -9.34 0.15 12.51
C PHE A 68 -9.63 0.79 11.13
N PRO A 69 -10.89 0.86 10.65
CA PRO A 69 -11.19 1.51 9.37
C PRO A 69 -10.80 2.99 9.32
N GLU A 70 -11.15 3.77 10.35
CA GLU A 70 -10.83 5.20 10.36
C GLU A 70 -9.32 5.42 10.56
N PHE A 71 -8.68 4.62 11.41
CA PHE A 71 -7.23 4.68 11.66
C PHE A 71 -6.43 4.48 10.36
N THR A 72 -6.75 3.45 9.58
CA THR A 72 -6.08 3.19 8.28
C THR A 72 -6.33 4.30 7.25
N LYS A 73 -7.54 4.88 7.20
CA LYS A 73 -7.83 6.05 6.35
C LYS A 73 -7.01 7.27 6.75
N GLN A 74 -6.87 7.56 8.04
CA GLN A 74 -6.08 8.70 8.51
C GLN A 74 -4.59 8.53 8.20
N LEU A 75 -4.02 7.35 8.48
CA LEU A 75 -2.62 7.06 8.14
C LEU A 75 -2.34 7.23 6.64
N SER A 76 -3.20 6.66 5.78
CA SER A 76 -3.04 6.79 4.32
C SER A 76 -3.21 8.23 3.84
N THR A 77 -4.09 9.02 4.47
CA THR A 77 -4.27 10.45 4.15
C THR A 77 -3.03 11.25 4.52
N ILE A 78 -2.45 11.01 5.71
CA ILE A 78 -1.22 11.66 6.17
C ILE A 78 -0.06 11.33 5.23
N LEU A 79 0.12 10.05 4.90
CA LEU A 79 1.16 9.59 3.97
C LEU A 79 1.06 10.30 2.60
N ALA A 80 -0.16 10.41 2.07
CA ALA A 80 -0.44 10.95 0.75
C ALA A 80 -0.53 12.48 0.67
N THR A 81 -0.29 13.19 1.77
CA THR A 81 -0.37 14.65 1.84
C THR A 81 1.03 15.26 1.84
N PRO A 82 1.50 15.87 0.73
CA PRO A 82 2.88 16.37 0.62
C PRO A 82 3.18 17.58 1.52
N SER A 83 2.15 18.26 2.05
CA SER A 83 2.33 19.41 2.95
C SER A 83 2.79 19.01 4.36
N TYR A 84 2.68 17.73 4.74
CA TYR A 84 3.23 17.24 6.00
C TYR A 84 4.72 16.96 5.89
N SER A 85 5.42 17.00 7.02
CA SER A 85 6.86 16.72 7.04
C SER A 85 7.15 15.28 6.58
N ASN A 86 8.27 15.10 5.88
CA ASN A 86 8.70 13.79 5.38
C ASN A 86 8.75 12.74 6.49
N PHE A 87 9.21 13.15 7.68
CA PHE A 87 9.25 12.29 8.86
C PHE A 87 7.85 11.76 9.22
N VAL A 88 6.84 12.63 9.29
CA VAL A 88 5.47 12.24 9.66
C VAL A 88 4.85 11.34 8.59
N ARG A 89 5.10 11.64 7.32
CA ARG A 89 4.66 10.80 6.19
C ARG A 89 5.28 9.40 6.28
N GLN A 90 6.57 9.32 6.54
CA GLN A 90 7.29 8.06 6.69
C GLN A 90 6.78 7.26 7.91
N ALA A 91 6.57 7.93 9.04
CA ALA A 91 6.00 7.31 10.24
C ALA A 91 4.59 6.77 9.97
N ALA A 92 3.74 7.55 9.28
CA ALA A 92 2.39 7.13 8.91
C ALA A 92 2.39 5.89 8.00
N GLY A 93 3.24 5.88 6.96
CA GLY A 93 3.41 4.74 6.08
C GLY A 93 3.95 3.51 6.81
N LEU A 94 4.89 3.69 7.74
CA LEU A 94 5.40 2.58 8.55
C LEU A 94 4.30 1.97 9.43
N GLN A 95 3.47 2.80 10.08
CA GLN A 95 2.33 2.30 10.85
C GLN A 95 1.30 1.60 9.96
N LEU A 96 1.02 2.16 8.77
CA LEU A 96 0.11 1.54 7.82
C LEU A 96 0.61 0.17 7.38
N LYS A 97 1.89 0.04 7.05
CA LYS A 97 2.51 -1.25 6.73
C LYS A 97 2.43 -2.23 7.90
N ASN A 98 2.75 -1.79 9.11
CA ASN A 98 2.79 -2.65 10.30
C ASN A 98 1.43 -3.22 10.69
N VAL A 99 0.32 -2.59 10.29
CA VAL A 99 -1.02 -3.14 10.52
C VAL A 99 -1.51 -4.08 9.43
N LEU A 100 -0.77 -4.17 8.31
CA LEU A 100 -1.05 -5.03 7.15
C LEU A 100 -0.12 -6.25 7.09
N VAL A 101 1.13 -6.09 7.53
CA VAL A 101 2.16 -7.13 7.44
C VAL A 101 2.62 -7.56 8.83
N ALA A 102 2.72 -8.86 9.04
CA ALA A 102 3.36 -9.46 10.20
C ALA A 102 4.46 -10.42 9.76
N LYS A 103 5.48 -10.59 10.62
CA LYS A 103 6.57 -11.55 10.38
C LYS A 103 6.19 -12.98 10.71
N GLU A 104 5.24 -13.17 11.63
CA GLU A 104 4.78 -14.49 12.09
C GLU A 104 3.54 -14.92 11.30
N ASP A 105 3.52 -16.15 10.81
CA ASP A 105 2.45 -16.66 9.93
C ASP A 105 1.07 -16.64 10.59
N ALA A 106 0.99 -16.93 11.89
CA ALA A 106 -0.27 -16.88 12.63
C ALA A 106 -0.86 -15.45 12.64
N THR A 107 -0.03 -14.45 12.91
CA THR A 107 -0.42 -13.03 12.89
C THR A 107 -0.69 -12.52 11.48
N LYS A 108 0.01 -13.06 10.47
CA LYS A 108 -0.21 -12.72 9.05
C LYS A 108 -1.64 -13.03 8.62
N ASN A 109 -2.17 -14.20 8.98
CA ASN A 109 -3.56 -14.59 8.67
C ASN A 109 -4.59 -13.72 9.41
N GLU A 110 -4.31 -13.33 10.66
CA GLU A 110 -5.15 -12.40 11.40
C GLU A 110 -5.23 -11.03 10.71
N TYR A 111 -4.08 -10.48 10.32
CA TYR A 111 -4.00 -9.17 9.66
C TYR A 111 -4.66 -9.19 8.28
N LEU A 112 -4.46 -10.28 7.53
CA LEU A 112 -5.15 -10.51 6.27
C LEU A 112 -6.67 -10.51 6.45
N THR A 113 -7.17 -11.31 7.40
CA THR A 113 -8.61 -11.40 7.68
C THR A 113 -9.18 -10.05 8.10
N ARG A 114 -8.46 -9.32 8.96
CA ARG A 114 -8.86 -7.98 9.42
C ARG A 114 -8.88 -6.96 8.27
N TRP A 115 -7.90 -7.01 7.36
CA TRP A 115 -7.87 -6.16 6.17
C TRP A 115 -9.05 -6.48 5.25
N LEU A 116 -9.25 -7.75 4.89
CA LEU A 116 -10.31 -8.17 3.96
C LEU A 116 -11.72 -7.94 4.50
N ALA A 117 -11.89 -7.94 5.83
CA ALA A 117 -13.13 -7.59 6.51
C ALA A 117 -13.45 -6.09 6.45
N LEU A 118 -12.51 -5.22 6.02
CA LEU A 118 -12.80 -3.80 5.86
C LEU A 118 -13.82 -3.56 4.73
N PRO A 119 -14.72 -2.57 4.92
CA PRO A 119 -15.59 -2.10 3.85
C PRO A 119 -14.80 -1.75 2.59
N ILE A 120 -15.37 -2.08 1.42
CA ILE A 120 -14.72 -1.88 0.11
C ILE A 120 -14.31 -0.42 -0.11
N ASP A 121 -15.13 0.54 0.31
CA ASP A 121 -14.86 1.98 0.18
C ASP A 121 -13.64 2.43 1.01
N VAL A 122 -13.43 1.80 2.16
CA VAL A 122 -12.26 2.05 3.02
C VAL A 122 -11.01 1.53 2.33
N ARG A 123 -11.05 0.30 1.80
CA ARG A 123 -9.91 -0.31 1.10
C ARG A 123 -9.56 0.45 -0.16
N GLU A 124 -10.55 0.81 -0.99
CA GLU A 124 -10.34 1.64 -2.18
C GLU A 124 -9.73 3.00 -1.85
N PHE A 125 -10.21 3.67 -0.80
CA PHE A 125 -9.66 4.95 -0.37
C PHE A 125 -8.18 4.84 0.05
N VAL A 126 -7.84 3.81 0.82
CA VAL A 126 -6.45 3.56 1.23
C VAL A 126 -5.58 3.21 0.02
N LYS A 127 -6.05 2.36 -0.90
CA LYS A 127 -5.35 1.99 -2.14
C LYS A 127 -5.05 3.21 -3.01
N GLN A 128 -6.04 4.05 -3.26
CA GLN A 128 -5.87 5.30 -4.01
C GLN A 128 -4.85 6.23 -3.36
N ASN A 129 -4.88 6.34 -2.03
CA ASN A 129 -3.91 7.15 -1.28
C ASN A 129 -2.48 6.61 -1.39
N VAL A 130 -2.25 5.30 -1.24
CA VAL A 130 -0.89 4.76 -1.33
C VAL A 130 -0.34 4.86 -2.75
N VAL A 131 -1.16 4.59 -3.77
CA VAL A 131 -0.74 4.68 -5.19
C VAL A 131 -0.42 6.12 -5.57
N ARG A 132 -1.27 7.10 -5.21
CA ARG A 132 -1.00 8.52 -5.49
C ARG A 132 0.20 9.08 -4.72
N THR A 133 0.67 8.38 -3.70
CA THR A 133 1.87 8.79 -2.94
C THR A 133 3.17 8.43 -3.69
N LEU A 134 3.16 7.41 -4.54
CA LEU A 134 4.32 7.04 -5.35
C LEU A 134 4.81 8.26 -6.14
N GLY A 135 6.12 8.53 -6.09
CA GLY A 135 6.72 9.69 -6.76
C GLY A 135 6.61 11.03 -6.03
N THR A 136 5.88 11.11 -4.91
CA THR A 136 5.74 12.34 -4.10
C THR A 136 6.67 12.36 -2.88
N GLU A 137 7.39 11.26 -2.64
CA GLU A 137 8.29 11.07 -1.51
C GLU A 137 9.71 11.46 -1.92
N PRO A 138 10.35 12.42 -1.23
CA PRO A 138 11.72 12.81 -1.55
C PRO A 138 12.79 11.88 -0.94
N PHE A 139 12.36 10.85 -0.20
CA PHE A 139 13.24 9.93 0.53
C PHE A 139 13.18 8.53 -0.08
N ARG A 140 14.29 7.79 0.11
CA ARG A 140 14.47 6.41 -0.36
C ARG A 140 14.84 5.53 0.84
N PRO A 141 14.39 4.26 0.91
CA PRO A 141 13.40 3.64 0.00
C PRO A 141 11.99 4.24 0.21
N SER A 142 11.12 4.11 -0.79
CA SER A 142 9.73 4.59 -0.70
C SER A 142 8.94 3.79 0.33
N ILE A 143 8.26 4.47 1.28
CA ILE A 143 7.36 3.78 2.21
C ILE A 143 6.01 3.49 1.53
N ALA A 144 5.61 4.31 0.56
CA ALA A 144 4.42 4.04 -0.25
C ALA A 144 4.57 2.75 -1.07
N ALA A 145 5.74 2.50 -1.67
CA ALA A 145 6.04 1.25 -2.39
C ALA A 145 5.85 0.01 -1.50
N GLN A 146 6.31 0.07 -0.25
CA GLN A 146 6.10 -1.01 0.73
C GLN A 146 4.62 -1.17 1.12
N CYS A 147 3.88 -0.07 1.25
CA CYS A 147 2.44 -0.13 1.53
C CYS A 147 1.65 -0.73 0.37
N VAL A 148 1.98 -0.36 -0.87
CA VAL A 148 1.38 -0.94 -2.09
C VAL A 148 1.63 -2.44 -2.10
N ALA A 149 2.88 -2.87 -1.88
CA ALA A 149 3.22 -4.28 -1.83
C ALA A 149 2.47 -5.03 -0.71
N ALA A 150 2.41 -4.46 0.49
CA ALA A 150 1.68 -5.04 1.62
C ALA A 150 0.19 -5.30 1.30
N ILE A 151 -0.49 -4.31 0.70
CA ILE A 151 -1.90 -4.44 0.33
C ILE A 151 -2.04 -5.43 -0.85
N ALA A 152 -1.16 -5.40 -1.84
CA ALA A 152 -1.17 -6.34 -2.95
C ALA A 152 -0.98 -7.79 -2.47
N CYS A 153 -0.10 -8.03 -1.49
CA CYS A 153 0.08 -9.34 -0.87
C CYS A 153 -1.15 -9.83 -0.10
N ALA A 154 -2.01 -8.92 0.34
CA ALA A 154 -3.28 -9.27 0.96
C ALA A 154 -4.37 -9.53 -0.08
N GLU A 155 -4.46 -8.70 -1.12
CA GLU A 155 -5.60 -8.72 -2.05
C GLU A 155 -5.40 -9.61 -3.29
N ILE A 156 -4.17 -9.97 -3.65
CA ILE A 156 -3.87 -10.85 -4.80
C ILE A 156 -4.09 -12.34 -4.45
N PRO A 157 -3.52 -12.90 -3.36
CA PRO A 157 -3.65 -14.33 -3.07
C PRO A 157 -5.06 -14.78 -2.68
N SER A 158 -5.82 -13.91 -2.00
CA SER A 158 -7.22 -14.18 -1.61
C SER A 158 -8.19 -14.31 -2.80
N GLN A 159 -7.68 -14.17 -4.03
CA GLN A 159 -8.40 -14.40 -5.29
C GLN A 159 -8.49 -15.89 -5.67
N VAL A 160 -7.78 -16.77 -4.96
CA VAL A 160 -7.64 -18.20 -5.34
C VAL A 160 -8.51 -19.14 -4.48
N ASP A 161 -9.46 -18.61 -3.71
CA ASP A 161 -10.43 -19.47 -3.03
C ASP A 161 -11.34 -20.18 -4.05
N PHE A 162 -11.06 -21.48 -4.20
CA PHE A 162 -11.50 -22.45 -5.21
C PHE A 162 -13.03 -22.62 -5.36
N LEU A 163 -13.85 -21.93 -4.56
CA LEU A 163 -15.30 -22.11 -4.52
C LEU A 163 -16.11 -20.95 -5.09
N ILE A 164 -15.52 -19.80 -5.40
CA ILE A 164 -16.26 -18.65 -5.93
C ILE A 164 -15.96 -18.49 -7.43
N LYS A 165 -16.88 -18.98 -8.26
CA LYS A 165 -16.91 -18.88 -9.73
C LYS A 165 -17.00 -17.45 -10.30
N PHE A 166 -16.69 -16.43 -9.51
CA PHE A 166 -16.62 -15.04 -9.97
C PHE A 166 -15.21 -14.52 -9.73
N ASP A 167 -14.50 -14.20 -10.80
CA ASP A 167 -13.17 -13.56 -10.85
C ASP A 167 -13.27 -12.11 -10.33
N LEU A 168 -13.73 -11.94 -9.08
CA LEU A 168 -13.81 -10.66 -8.39
C LEU A 168 -12.42 -10.35 -7.82
N ARG A 169 -11.55 -9.85 -8.70
CA ARG A 169 -10.25 -9.34 -8.29
C ARG A 169 -10.44 -8.14 -7.39
N MET A 170 -9.86 -8.19 -6.20
CA MET A 170 -9.91 -7.07 -5.25
C MET A 170 -9.01 -5.91 -5.68
N TRP A 171 -7.91 -6.19 -6.39
CA TRP A 171 -7.03 -5.15 -6.94
C TRP A 171 -6.44 -5.53 -8.32
N PRO A 172 -7.29 -5.60 -9.37
CA PRO A 172 -6.90 -6.12 -10.69
C PRO A 172 -5.84 -5.27 -11.40
N ASP A 173 -5.82 -3.97 -11.13
CA ASP A 173 -5.17 -2.95 -11.94
C ASP A 173 -3.83 -2.46 -11.36
N VAL A 174 -3.42 -2.95 -10.18
CA VAL A 174 -2.19 -2.50 -9.51
C VAL A 174 -0.94 -2.77 -10.34
N ILE A 175 -0.79 -3.97 -10.90
CA ILE A 175 0.38 -4.33 -11.70
C ILE A 175 0.43 -3.51 -12.99
N THR A 176 -0.73 -3.32 -13.64
CA THR A 176 -0.85 -2.50 -14.84
C THR A 176 -0.48 -1.05 -14.55
N HIS A 177 -1.00 -0.46 -13.46
CA HIS A 177 -0.65 0.90 -13.03
C HIS A 177 0.85 1.05 -12.75
N LEU A 178 1.47 0.12 -12.02
CA LEU A 178 2.90 0.16 -11.73
C LEU A 178 3.73 0.05 -13.01
N LYS A 179 3.37 -0.86 -13.92
CA LYS A 179 4.03 -1.02 -15.22
C LYS A 179 3.92 0.26 -16.05
N ASP A 180 2.73 0.82 -16.19
CA ASP A 180 2.51 2.05 -16.95
C ASP A 180 3.27 3.23 -16.34
N SER A 181 3.35 3.28 -15.00
CA SER A 181 4.14 4.31 -14.28
C SER A 181 5.63 4.25 -14.61
N VAL A 182 6.19 3.06 -14.83
CA VAL A 182 7.61 2.85 -15.17
C VAL A 182 7.90 3.17 -16.64
N ILE A 183 7.00 2.77 -17.55
CA ILE A 183 7.21 2.88 -19.01
C ILE A 183 6.95 4.29 -19.52
N ALA A 184 6.05 5.04 -18.88
CA ALA A 184 5.71 6.40 -19.30
C ALA A 184 6.92 7.34 -19.14
N THR A 185 7.39 7.88 -20.26
CA THR A 185 8.62 8.70 -20.34
C THR A 185 8.46 10.10 -19.75
N ASN A 186 7.23 10.58 -19.57
CA ASN A 186 6.92 11.86 -18.94
C ASN A 186 6.86 11.79 -17.40
N ASN A 187 6.91 10.59 -16.82
CA ASN A 187 6.89 10.42 -15.37
C ASN A 187 8.23 10.77 -14.74
N SER A 188 8.17 11.27 -13.50
CA SER A 188 9.37 11.61 -12.73
C SER A 188 10.21 10.37 -12.44
N GLU A 189 11.52 10.57 -12.29
CA GLU A 189 12.44 9.51 -11.88
C GLU A 189 11.99 8.84 -10.58
N ILE A 190 11.54 9.63 -9.61
CA ILE A 190 11.07 9.16 -8.30
C ILE A 190 9.84 8.25 -8.43
N LEU A 191 8.89 8.58 -9.31
CA LEU A 191 7.71 7.75 -9.55
C LEU A 191 8.09 6.42 -10.19
N ARG A 192 8.95 6.45 -11.22
CA ARG A 192 9.44 5.26 -11.91
C ARG A 192 10.21 4.35 -10.97
N GLU A 193 11.10 4.91 -10.16
CA GLU A 193 11.86 4.21 -9.12
C GLU A 193 10.95 3.57 -8.08
N ALA A 194 10.05 4.35 -7.45
CA ALA A 194 9.13 3.83 -6.42
C ALA A 194 8.18 2.75 -6.98
N SER A 195 7.80 2.85 -8.25
CA SER A 195 6.98 1.84 -8.91
C SER A 195 7.73 0.53 -9.13
N LEU A 196 9.02 0.59 -9.49
CA LEU A 196 9.90 -0.58 -9.57
C LEU A 196 10.16 -1.20 -8.20
N GLU A 197 10.37 -0.38 -7.16
CA GLU A 197 10.47 -0.86 -5.78
C GLU A 197 9.20 -1.63 -5.37
N ALA A 198 8.02 -1.08 -5.66
CA ALA A 198 6.75 -1.73 -5.36
C ALA A 198 6.61 -3.07 -6.08
N LEU A 199 6.93 -3.13 -7.38
CA LEU A 199 6.96 -4.39 -8.15
C LEU A 199 7.94 -5.39 -7.53
N GLY A 200 9.13 -4.94 -7.15
CA GLY A 200 10.15 -5.79 -6.52
C GLY A 200 9.68 -6.40 -5.20
N TYR A 201 9.02 -5.62 -4.35
CA TYR A 201 8.45 -6.12 -3.09
C TYR A 201 7.28 -7.09 -3.34
N ILE A 202 6.41 -6.81 -4.32
CA ILE A 202 5.32 -7.72 -4.71
C ILE A 202 5.89 -9.07 -5.17
N CYS A 203 6.93 -9.05 -6.01
CA CYS A 203 7.57 -10.27 -6.50
C CYS A 203 8.25 -11.08 -5.39
N GLN A 204 8.71 -10.41 -4.33
CA GLN A 204 9.34 -11.05 -3.19
C GLN A 204 8.35 -11.78 -2.29
N ASP A 205 7.19 -11.16 -2.05
CA ASP A 205 6.29 -11.57 -0.97
C ASP A 205 5.09 -12.40 -1.47
N ILE A 206 4.82 -12.43 -2.78
CA ILE A 206 3.75 -13.23 -3.41
C ILE A 206 4.34 -14.46 -4.10
N CYS A 207 3.72 -15.62 -3.88
CA CYS A 207 4.09 -16.86 -4.57
C CYS A 207 3.99 -16.69 -6.09
N GLY A 208 5.05 -17.06 -6.78
CA GLY A 208 5.21 -16.87 -8.21
C GLY A 208 4.10 -17.48 -9.10
N SER A 209 3.47 -18.57 -8.68
CA SER A 209 2.34 -19.18 -9.38
C SER A 209 1.11 -18.27 -9.44
N LEU A 210 0.92 -17.39 -8.45
CA LEU A 210 -0.16 -16.41 -8.42
C LEU A 210 0.09 -15.23 -9.36
N LEU A 211 1.37 -14.97 -9.67
CA LEU A 211 1.80 -13.87 -10.54
C LEU A 211 2.00 -14.31 -12.00
N GLU A 212 1.80 -15.58 -12.33
CA GLU A 212 2.07 -16.10 -13.68
C GLU A 212 1.29 -15.34 -14.77
N ARG A 213 0.04 -14.97 -14.51
CA ARG A 213 -0.80 -14.20 -15.46
C ARG A 213 -0.27 -12.79 -15.71
N GLU A 214 0.28 -12.16 -14.67
CA GLU A 214 0.78 -10.78 -14.71
C GLU A 214 2.28 -10.70 -15.01
N SER A 215 2.95 -11.84 -15.11
CA SER A 215 4.40 -11.96 -15.26
C SER A 215 4.95 -11.17 -16.46
N ASN A 216 4.25 -11.17 -17.61
CA ASN A 216 4.63 -10.37 -18.78
C ASN A 216 4.60 -8.86 -18.49
N GLN A 217 3.58 -8.38 -17.75
CA GLN A 217 3.49 -6.97 -17.39
C GLN A 217 4.62 -6.57 -16.45
N ILE A 218 4.88 -7.40 -15.43
CA ILE A 218 5.96 -7.21 -14.47
C ILE A 218 7.32 -7.18 -15.19
N LEU A 219 7.59 -8.18 -16.04
CA LEU A 219 8.84 -8.28 -16.81
C LEU A 219 9.02 -7.10 -17.76
N THR A 220 7.96 -6.65 -18.43
CA THR A 220 8.04 -5.49 -19.34
C THR A 220 8.50 -4.25 -18.58
N ALA A 221 7.96 -4.00 -17.38
CA ALA A 221 8.37 -2.87 -16.55
C ALA A 221 9.84 -3.00 -16.09
N ILE A 222 10.23 -4.18 -15.60
CA ILE A 222 11.58 -4.45 -15.10
C ILE A 222 12.61 -4.30 -16.22
N VAL A 223 12.38 -4.93 -17.38
CA VAL A 223 13.27 -4.85 -18.54
C VAL A 223 13.37 -3.42 -19.04
N HIS A 224 12.27 -2.65 -19.01
CA HIS A 224 12.30 -1.23 -19.36
C HIS A 224 13.22 -0.43 -18.44
N GLY A 225 13.21 -0.68 -17.12
CA GLY A 225 14.12 -0.05 -16.17
C GLY A 225 15.59 -0.51 -16.28
N LEU A 226 15.84 -1.68 -16.89
CA LEU A 226 17.17 -2.25 -17.12
C LEU A 226 17.81 -1.85 -18.46
N ARG A 227 17.13 -1.05 -19.29
CA ARG A 227 17.65 -0.71 -20.62
C ARG A 227 18.97 0.06 -20.53
N LYS A 228 19.83 -0.16 -21.52
CA LYS A 228 21.17 0.48 -21.59
C LYS A 228 21.09 2.01 -21.66
N ASP A 229 20.03 2.52 -22.26
CA ASP A 229 19.74 3.95 -22.43
C ASP A 229 19.02 4.57 -21.22
N GLU A 230 18.71 3.82 -20.16
CA GLU A 230 18.16 4.40 -18.93
C GLU A 230 19.23 5.24 -18.22
N PRO A 231 19.03 6.57 -18.08
CA PRO A 231 20.04 7.46 -17.49
C PRO A 231 20.16 7.31 -15.97
N SER A 232 19.07 6.98 -15.26
CA SER A 232 19.09 6.91 -13.80
C SER A 232 19.68 5.61 -13.27
N ASN A 233 20.74 5.73 -12.46
CA ASN A 233 21.28 4.61 -11.69
C ASN A 233 20.28 4.06 -10.67
N HIS A 234 19.44 4.92 -10.10
CA HIS A 234 18.46 4.52 -9.10
C HIS A 234 17.38 3.63 -9.72
N ILE A 235 16.86 4.01 -10.90
CA ILE A 235 15.92 3.19 -11.66
C ILE A 235 16.55 1.85 -12.04
N ARG A 236 17.78 1.85 -12.57
CA ARG A 236 18.49 0.61 -12.92
C ARG A 236 18.68 -0.32 -11.73
N LEU A 237 19.04 0.23 -10.57
CA LEU A 237 19.21 -0.55 -9.34
C LEU A 237 17.89 -1.12 -8.84
N ALA A 238 16.82 -0.32 -8.80
CA ALA A 238 15.49 -0.78 -8.41
C ALA A 238 14.99 -1.88 -9.36
N ALA A 239 15.20 -1.73 -10.66
CA ALA A 239 14.85 -2.73 -11.66
C ALA A 239 15.68 -4.02 -11.50
N ALA A 240 16.99 -3.91 -11.23
CA ALA A 240 17.83 -5.09 -10.98
C ALA A 240 17.40 -5.86 -9.72
N ASN A 241 17.06 -5.15 -8.64
CA ASN A 241 16.53 -5.78 -7.43
C ASN A 241 15.17 -6.45 -7.69
N ALA A 242 14.26 -5.78 -8.40
CA ALA A 242 12.99 -6.36 -8.79
C ALA A 242 13.16 -7.60 -9.70
N MET A 243 14.14 -7.57 -10.61
CA MET A 243 14.48 -8.70 -11.46
C MET A 243 14.86 -9.92 -10.64
N LEU A 244 15.76 -9.77 -9.65
CA LEU A 244 16.19 -10.86 -8.76
C LEU A 244 15.00 -11.53 -8.07
N ASN A 245 14.05 -10.73 -7.58
CA ASN A 245 12.85 -11.23 -6.91
C ASN A 245 11.85 -11.90 -7.88
N SER A 246 11.95 -11.64 -9.18
CA SER A 246 11.03 -12.19 -10.19
C SER A 246 11.52 -13.50 -10.84
N ILE A 247 12.75 -13.94 -10.56
CA ILE A 247 13.38 -15.09 -11.26
C ILE A 247 12.59 -16.39 -11.08
N GLU A 248 11.98 -16.58 -9.92
CA GLU A 248 11.32 -17.85 -9.57
C GLU A 248 10.15 -18.20 -10.50
N PHE A 249 9.34 -17.20 -10.91
CA PHE A 249 8.18 -17.42 -11.78
C PHE A 249 8.39 -17.03 -13.24
N THR A 250 9.49 -16.36 -13.55
CA THR A 250 9.80 -15.96 -14.93
C THR A 250 10.47 -17.08 -15.73
N LYS A 251 10.85 -18.21 -15.10
CA LYS A 251 11.31 -19.44 -15.80
C LYS A 251 10.38 -19.90 -16.92
N HIS A 252 9.05 -19.85 -16.71
CA HIS A 252 8.08 -20.19 -17.74
C HIS A 252 8.02 -19.16 -18.88
N ASN A 253 8.27 -17.87 -18.59
CA ASN A 253 8.33 -16.82 -19.61
C ASN A 253 9.60 -16.92 -20.45
N PHE A 254 10.77 -17.10 -19.83
CA PHE A 254 12.03 -17.32 -20.55
C PHE A 254 11.97 -18.58 -21.43
N SER A 255 11.30 -19.64 -20.96
CA SER A 255 11.12 -20.85 -21.77
C SER A 255 10.21 -20.60 -22.97
N ARG A 256 9.16 -19.76 -22.84
CA ARG A 256 8.24 -19.44 -23.94
C ARG A 256 8.85 -18.51 -25.00
N GLU A 257 9.68 -17.54 -24.62
CA GLU A 257 10.37 -16.69 -25.60
C GLU A 257 11.38 -17.49 -26.44
N VAL A 258 12.10 -18.43 -25.82
CA VAL A 258 12.98 -19.36 -26.55
C VAL A 258 12.18 -20.15 -27.60
N PHE A 259 11.00 -20.66 -27.26
CA PHE A 259 10.12 -21.34 -28.23
C PHE A 259 9.58 -20.42 -29.35
N SER A 260 9.27 -19.16 -29.05
CA SER A 260 8.82 -18.18 -30.07
C SER A 260 9.94 -17.80 -31.04
N PHE A 261 11.19 -17.68 -30.55
CA PHE A 261 12.37 -17.50 -31.40
C PHE A 261 12.61 -18.70 -32.32
N PHE A 262 12.43 -19.94 -31.82
CA PHE A 262 12.53 -21.13 -32.66
C PHE A 262 11.41 -21.19 -33.70
N GLN A 263 10.15 -20.94 -33.35
CA GLN A 263 9.03 -20.93 -34.32
C GLN A 263 9.18 -19.87 -35.42
N ASN A 264 9.70 -18.68 -35.11
CA ASN A 264 9.95 -17.66 -36.13
C ASN A 264 11.15 -18.00 -37.02
N SER A 265 12.12 -18.76 -36.51
CA SER A 265 13.27 -19.23 -37.31
C SER A 265 12.87 -20.36 -38.28
N TYR A 266 11.90 -21.22 -37.92
CA TYR A 266 11.38 -22.27 -38.82
C TYR A 266 10.37 -21.76 -39.87
N LYS A 267 9.77 -20.58 -39.68
CA LYS A 267 8.89 -19.95 -40.69
C LYS A 267 9.64 -19.25 -41.83
N ILE A 268 10.97 -19.11 -41.74
CA ILE A 268 11.81 -18.48 -42.78
C ILE A 268 12.48 -19.54 -43.70
N GLN A 269 12.19 -20.84 -43.50
CA GLN A 269 12.75 -21.93 -44.31
C GLN A 269 11.72 -22.79 -45.07
N ILE A 270 10.58 -22.21 -45.46
CA ILE A 270 9.69 -22.80 -46.48
C ILE A 270 9.35 -21.74 -47.52
#